data_AF-A0A077P2W3-F1
#
_entry.id   AF-A0A077P2W3-F1
#
_cell.length_a   1.000
_cell.length_b   1.000
_cell.length_c   1.000
_cell.angle_alpha   90.00
_cell.angle_beta   90.00
_cell.angle_gamma   90.00
#
_symmetry.space_group_name_H-M   'P 1'
#
loop_
_entity.id
_entity.type
_entity.pdbx_description
1 polymer ?
#
loop_
_entity_poly.entity_id
_entity_poly.type
_entity_poly.pdbx_seq_one_letter_code
_entity_poly.pdbx_strand_id
1 'polypeptide(L)'
;MLGIYDTGISAIGQKANNYFFSNKGEYNYIKSSDNILIPSIINALNEKRNKKIIFVHLIGSHADHCERTQGEYDEFYLNKDMSCYIQSIKNTDHLLSKIIDIANKENKKWSMMYFSDHGVSFYNEELKDKKLTHGDKYKQNYQVPFFIASYDSNERRYINSFRSGFDFLSIFSEWIGVSEPRIKNNCNYLSNDHCGDDIKVIDFDNEIKDYNSLPDEVIND
;
A
#
# COMPACT_ATOMS: atom_id res chain seq x y z
N MET A 1 -3.28 25.57 6.77
CA MET A 1 -1.99 26.23 6.50
C MET A 1 -0.96 25.12 6.49
N LEU A 2 -0.24 24.93 5.39
CA LEU A 2 0.78 23.88 5.32
C LEU A 2 1.89 24.25 6.30
N GLY A 3 2.14 23.41 7.30
CA GLY A 3 3.25 23.58 8.23
C GLY A 3 4.59 23.47 7.51
N ILE A 4 5.66 23.95 8.13
CA ILE A 4 7.03 23.90 7.56
C ILE A 4 7.57 22.48 7.31
N TYR A 5 6.85 21.45 7.79
CA TYR A 5 7.15 20.03 7.59
C TYR A 5 6.08 19.31 6.75
N ASP A 6 5.10 20.03 6.18
CA ASP A 6 4.07 19.41 5.35
C ASP A 6 4.63 19.05 3.97
N THR A 7 4.49 17.77 3.60
CA THR A 7 4.94 17.24 2.31
C THR A 7 3.85 17.38 1.24
N GLY A 8 4.18 17.11 -0.02
CA GLY A 8 3.18 17.00 -1.09
C GLY A 8 2.06 16.00 -0.76
N ILE A 9 2.38 14.94 -0.02
CA ILE A 9 1.41 13.95 0.45
C ILE A 9 0.45 14.55 1.49
N SER A 10 0.96 15.32 2.46
CA SER A 10 0.11 16.05 3.42
C SER A 10 -0.82 17.04 2.69
N ALA A 11 -0.33 17.72 1.65
CA ALA A 11 -1.14 18.64 0.85
C ALA A 11 -2.27 17.93 0.08
N ILE A 12 -2.03 16.73 -0.44
CA ILE A 12 -3.07 15.87 -1.05
C ILE A 12 -4.08 15.44 0.02
N GLY A 13 -3.63 14.97 1.18
CA GLY A 13 -4.50 14.56 2.28
C GLY A 13 -5.43 15.68 2.76
N GLN A 14 -4.93 16.92 2.82
CA GLN A 14 -5.73 18.10 3.17
C GLN A 14 -6.79 18.47 2.13
N LYS A 15 -6.83 17.84 0.94
CA LYS A 15 -7.93 18.01 -0.03
C LYS A 15 -9.20 17.25 0.37
N ALA A 16 -9.13 16.32 1.31
CA ALA A 16 -10.29 15.61 1.82
C ALA A 16 -11.22 16.54 2.63
N ASN A 17 -12.52 16.23 2.65
CA ASN A 17 -13.48 17.00 3.46
C ASN A 17 -13.19 16.90 4.96
N ASN A 18 -12.71 15.74 5.41
CA ASN A 18 -12.26 15.45 6.77
C ASN A 18 -10.88 14.79 6.66
N TYR A 19 -9.92 15.19 7.48
CA TYR A 19 -8.58 14.60 7.50
C TYR A 19 -8.08 14.43 8.93
N PHE A 20 -7.25 13.41 9.14
CA PHE A 20 -6.59 13.12 10.40
C PHE A 20 -5.14 12.70 10.13
N PHE A 21 -4.19 13.37 10.77
CA PHE A 21 -2.78 12.99 10.78
C PHE A 21 -2.43 12.48 12.18
N SER A 22 -1.99 11.22 12.26
CA SER A 22 -1.57 10.57 13.51
C SER A 22 -0.28 11.18 14.07
N ASN A 23 0.64 11.59 13.19
CA ASN A 23 1.87 12.29 13.55
C ASN A 23 1.69 13.80 13.34
N LYS A 24 1.71 14.58 14.43
CA LYS A 24 1.45 16.03 14.42
C LYS A 24 2.68 16.89 14.72
N GLY A 25 3.88 16.36 14.52
CA GLY A 25 5.13 17.11 14.71
C GLY A 25 6.29 16.20 15.11
N GLU A 26 7.41 16.40 14.43
CA GLU A 26 8.69 15.70 14.55
C GLU A 26 8.71 14.24 14.08
N TYR A 27 9.67 13.97 13.19
CA TYR A 27 9.98 12.68 12.58
C TYR A 27 10.24 11.55 13.60
N ASN A 28 10.38 11.86 14.89
CA ASN A 28 11.07 11.01 15.87
C ASN A 28 10.29 10.58 17.12
N TYR A 29 8.99 10.83 17.31
CA TYR A 29 8.42 10.62 18.66
C TYR A 29 7.21 9.70 18.84
N ILE A 30 6.59 9.18 17.79
CA ILE A 30 5.57 8.12 17.99
C ILE A 30 5.84 6.96 17.05
N LYS A 31 6.57 5.96 17.57
CA LYS A 31 6.67 4.61 17.03
C LYS A 31 5.35 3.86 17.27
N SER A 32 4.25 4.45 16.81
CA SER A 32 2.91 3.90 16.98
C SER A 32 2.63 2.87 15.91
N SER A 33 1.98 1.80 16.33
CA SER A 33 1.32 0.88 15.41
C SER A 33 0.25 1.63 14.60
N ASP A 34 0.06 1.25 13.33
CA ASP A 34 -1.03 1.74 12.49
C ASP A 34 -2.44 1.52 13.10
N ASN A 35 -2.56 0.67 14.14
CA ASN A 35 -3.77 0.57 14.95
C ASN A 35 -4.24 1.92 15.54
N ILE A 36 -3.35 2.92 15.65
CA ILE A 36 -3.71 4.29 16.07
C ILE A 36 -4.76 4.94 15.14
N LEU A 37 -4.88 4.46 13.89
CA LEU A 37 -5.83 4.98 12.91
C LEU A 37 -7.25 4.44 13.12
N ILE A 38 -7.43 3.34 13.86
CA ILE A 38 -8.72 2.66 14.03
C ILE A 38 -9.83 3.60 14.53
N PRO A 39 -9.63 4.44 15.57
CA PRO A 39 -10.68 5.36 16.02
C PRO A 39 -11.13 6.33 14.92
N SER A 40 -10.19 6.86 14.13
CA SER A 40 -10.49 7.76 13.01
C SER A 40 -11.24 7.04 11.88
N ILE A 41 -10.89 5.78 11.60
CA ILE A 41 -11.59 4.94 10.63
C ILE A 41 -13.03 4.66 11.08
N ILE A 42 -13.24 4.30 12.35
CA ILE A 42 -14.59 4.10 12.93
C ILE A 42 -15.41 5.37 12.79
N ASN A 43 -14.86 6.52 13.15
CA ASN A 43 -15.55 7.81 13.01
C ASN A 43 -15.93 8.09 11.55
N ALA A 44 -15.01 7.86 10.61
CA ALA A 44 -15.27 8.04 9.18
C ALA A 44 -16.34 7.08 8.66
N LEU A 45 -16.40 5.83 9.13
CA LEU A 45 -17.44 4.84 8.78
C LEU A 45 -18.81 5.17 9.38
N ASN A 46 -18.84 5.75 10.59
CA ASN A 46 -20.07 6.16 11.28
C ASN A 46 -20.67 7.47 10.74
N GLU A 47 -19.87 8.30 10.06
CA GLU A 47 -20.35 9.56 9.48
C GLU A 47 -21.53 9.32 8.52
N LYS A 48 -22.65 10.00 8.77
CA LYS A 48 -23.88 9.90 7.99
C LYS A 48 -23.73 10.64 6.65
N ARG A 49 -23.18 9.95 5.65
CA ARG A 49 -23.16 10.38 4.24
C ARG A 49 -23.55 9.23 3.32
N ASN A 50 -24.23 9.57 2.21
CA ASN A 50 -24.71 8.58 1.24
C ASN A 50 -23.58 7.88 0.49
N LYS A 51 -22.53 8.62 0.12
CA LYS A 51 -21.32 8.09 -0.53
C LYS A 51 -20.11 8.78 0.08
N LYS A 52 -19.05 8.02 0.33
CA LYS A 52 -17.79 8.51 0.86
C LYS A 52 -16.67 7.61 0.38
N ILE A 53 -15.49 8.21 0.26
CA ILE A 53 -14.22 7.50 0.10
C ILE A 53 -13.35 7.82 1.30
N ILE A 54 -12.72 6.79 1.87
CA ILE A 54 -11.86 6.92 3.04
C ILE A 54 -10.47 6.48 2.60
N PHE A 55 -9.53 7.41 2.61
CA PHE A 55 -8.12 7.11 2.35
C PHE A 55 -7.43 6.87 3.68
N VAL A 56 -6.77 5.71 3.80
CA VAL A 56 -5.99 5.32 4.98
C VAL A 56 -4.56 5.13 4.51
N HIS A 57 -3.65 6.01 4.93
CA HIS A 57 -2.23 5.93 4.60
C HIS A 57 -1.47 5.36 5.80
N LEU A 58 -0.80 4.23 5.59
CA LEU A 58 -0.15 3.42 6.61
C LEU A 58 1.36 3.69 6.64
N ILE A 59 2.01 3.47 7.78
CA ILE A 59 3.47 3.27 7.78
C ILE A 59 3.82 1.88 7.25
N GLY A 60 2.94 0.89 7.48
CA GLY A 60 3.08 -0.47 6.97
C GLY A 60 4.42 -1.10 7.33
N SER A 61 5.08 -1.65 6.31
CA SER A 61 6.37 -2.34 6.42
C SER A 61 7.56 -1.46 6.08
N HIS A 62 7.47 -0.14 6.30
CA HIS A 62 8.60 0.77 6.08
C HIS A 62 9.84 0.33 6.88
N ALA A 63 11.02 0.58 6.30
CA ALA A 63 12.34 0.24 6.85
C ALA A 63 12.53 0.68 8.31
N ASP A 64 13.48 0.02 8.98
CA ASP A 64 13.54 -0.16 10.44
C ASP A 64 12.34 -0.98 10.96
N HIS A 65 12.14 -2.15 10.35
CA HIS A 65 10.96 -2.99 10.52
C HIS A 65 10.64 -3.32 11.98
N CYS A 66 11.66 -3.53 12.81
CA CYS A 66 11.46 -3.82 14.23
C CYS A 66 10.88 -2.64 15.01
N GLU A 67 10.94 -1.41 14.50
CA GLU A 67 10.18 -0.31 15.11
C GLU A 67 8.67 -0.44 14.84
N ARG A 68 8.27 -1.07 13.73
CA ARG A 68 6.86 -1.35 13.39
C ARG A 68 6.28 -2.45 14.27
N THR A 69 7.14 -3.35 14.75
CA THR A 69 6.74 -4.52 15.55
C THR A 69 7.19 -4.45 17.00
N GLN A 70 7.85 -3.37 17.41
CA GLN A 70 8.47 -3.20 18.74
C GLN A 70 9.52 -4.28 19.06
N GLY A 71 10.14 -4.84 18.02
CA GLY A 71 11.14 -5.89 18.14
C GLY A 71 10.57 -7.30 18.25
N GLU A 72 9.24 -7.43 18.27
CA GLU A 72 8.54 -8.71 18.37
C GLU A 72 8.30 -9.33 16.99
N TYR A 73 8.32 -10.65 16.92
CA TYR A 73 7.96 -11.45 15.74
C TYR A 73 7.59 -12.86 16.18
N ASP A 74 6.62 -13.46 15.50
CA ASP A 74 6.11 -14.80 15.84
C ASP A 74 7.11 -15.91 15.44
N GLU A 75 7.81 -15.71 14.32
CA GLU A 75 8.75 -16.67 13.75
C GLU A 75 10.08 -15.98 13.41
N PHE A 76 11.19 -16.65 13.72
CA PHE A 76 12.51 -16.22 13.27
C PHE A 76 12.77 -16.76 11.85
N TYR A 77 13.11 -15.86 10.93
CA TYR A 77 13.48 -16.20 9.56
C TYR A 77 15.00 -16.10 9.37
N LEU A 78 15.48 -15.37 8.36
CA LEU A 78 16.91 -15.30 8.04
C LEU A 78 17.71 -14.48 9.06
N ASN A 79 17.15 -13.37 9.52
CA ASN A 79 17.73 -12.49 10.52
C ASN A 79 16.62 -11.71 11.24
N LYS A 80 17.00 -10.91 12.24
CA LYS A 80 16.04 -10.11 13.03
C LYS A 80 15.24 -9.13 12.16
N ASP A 81 15.88 -8.46 11.21
CA ASP A 81 15.22 -7.48 10.34
C ASP A 81 14.16 -8.15 9.45
N MET A 82 14.50 -9.26 8.80
CA MET A 82 13.56 -10.08 8.01
C MET A 82 12.39 -10.58 8.85
N SER A 83 12.65 -10.99 10.09
CA SER A 83 11.60 -11.48 10.99
C SER A 83 10.62 -10.37 11.38
N CYS A 84 11.13 -9.19 11.70
CA CYS A 84 10.31 -8.01 11.92
C CYS A 84 9.58 -7.56 10.63
N TYR A 85 10.20 -7.68 9.45
CA TYR A 85 9.56 -7.36 8.17
C TYR A 85 8.33 -8.24 7.93
N ILE A 86 8.47 -9.56 8.00
CA ILE A 86 7.34 -10.49 7.87
C ILE A 86 6.27 -10.24 8.93
N GLN A 87 6.66 -10.00 10.18
CA GLN A 87 5.72 -9.65 11.24
C GLN A 87 4.98 -8.34 10.95
N SER A 88 5.64 -7.33 10.36
CA SER A 88 4.99 -6.06 10.01
C SER A 88 3.93 -6.23 8.90
N ILE A 89 4.16 -7.16 7.97
CA ILE A 89 3.15 -7.55 6.96
C ILE A 89 1.95 -8.19 7.66
N LYS A 90 2.19 -9.13 8.59
CA LYS A 90 1.13 -9.76 9.39
C LYS A 90 0.32 -8.75 10.20
N ASN A 91 1.00 -7.76 10.79
CA ASN A 91 0.33 -6.67 11.52
C ASN A 91 -0.57 -5.83 10.59
N THR A 92 -0.12 -5.57 9.36
CA THR A 92 -0.90 -4.87 8.33
C THR A 92 -2.13 -5.69 7.92
N ASP A 93 -1.96 -6.99 7.64
CA ASP A 93 -3.06 -7.90 7.33
C ASP A 93 -4.13 -7.91 8.45
N HIS A 94 -3.69 -8.00 9.70
CA HIS A 94 -4.60 -7.97 10.84
C HIS A 94 -5.32 -6.62 11.01
N LEU A 95 -4.66 -5.49 10.71
CA LEU A 95 -5.31 -4.19 10.68
C LEU A 95 -6.40 -4.14 9.59
N LEU A 96 -6.09 -4.60 8.37
CA LEU A 96 -7.05 -4.65 7.26
C LEU A 96 -8.25 -5.54 7.61
N SER A 97 -8.01 -6.70 8.25
CA SER A 97 -9.08 -7.57 8.77
C SER A 97 -9.97 -6.84 9.77
N LYS A 98 -9.40 -6.10 10.72
CA LYS A 98 -10.18 -5.29 11.67
C LYS A 98 -11.03 -4.22 10.98
N ILE A 99 -10.49 -3.56 9.94
CA ILE A 99 -11.22 -2.56 9.17
C ILE A 99 -12.43 -3.21 8.49
N ILE A 100 -12.25 -4.38 7.87
CA ILE A 100 -13.34 -5.18 7.29
C ILE A 100 -14.39 -5.55 8.34
N ASP A 101 -13.96 -6.03 9.52
CA ASP A 101 -14.88 -6.40 10.61
C ASP A 101 -15.71 -5.22 11.11
N ILE A 102 -15.11 -4.02 11.18
CA ILE A 102 -15.82 -2.80 11.52
C ILE A 102 -16.81 -2.44 10.41
N ALA A 103 -16.39 -2.47 9.15
CA ALA A 103 -17.25 -2.16 8.00
C ALA A 103 -18.46 -3.12 7.89
N ASN A 104 -18.27 -4.40 8.19
CA ASN A 104 -19.33 -5.41 8.21
C ASN A 104 -20.43 -5.12 9.26
N LYS A 105 -20.10 -4.45 10.37
CA LYS A 105 -21.07 -4.10 11.42
C LYS A 105 -21.98 -2.93 11.06
N GLU A 106 -21.59 -2.11 10.08
CA GLU A 106 -22.32 -0.88 9.71
C GLU A 106 -23.59 -1.12 8.89
N ASN A 107 -23.89 -2.38 8.49
CA ASN A 107 -25.01 -2.74 7.61
C ASN A 107 -25.10 -1.86 6.34
N LYS A 108 -23.93 -1.54 5.76
CA LYS A 108 -23.76 -0.73 4.55
C LYS A 108 -22.94 -1.52 3.53
N LYS A 109 -23.16 -1.21 2.24
CA LYS A 109 -22.28 -1.70 1.17
C LYS A 109 -20.91 -1.01 1.29
N TRP A 110 -19.84 -1.79 1.21
CA TRP A 110 -18.47 -1.31 1.29
C TRP A 110 -17.58 -2.06 0.30
N SER A 111 -16.53 -1.39 -0.17
CA SER A 111 -15.41 -2.03 -0.85
C SER A 111 -14.12 -1.37 -0.37
N MET A 112 -13.07 -2.16 -0.25
CA MET A 112 -11.73 -1.75 0.15
C MET A 112 -10.75 -2.18 -0.93
N MET A 113 -9.98 -1.22 -1.43
CA MET A 113 -8.84 -1.44 -2.31
C MET A 113 -7.58 -1.22 -1.47
N TYR A 114 -6.67 -2.20 -1.46
CA TYR A 114 -5.39 -2.09 -0.77
C TYR A 114 -4.25 -2.31 -1.76
N PHE A 115 -3.24 -1.44 -1.70
CA PHE A 115 -1.95 -1.63 -2.35
C PHE A 115 -0.82 -1.01 -1.52
N SER A 116 0.39 -1.54 -1.67
CA SER A 116 1.62 -0.89 -1.19
C SER A 116 2.11 0.12 -2.24
N ASP A 117 2.77 1.18 -1.80
CA ASP A 117 3.39 2.20 -2.66
C ASP A 117 4.62 1.65 -3.40
N HIS A 118 5.43 0.85 -2.72
CA HIS A 118 6.55 0.11 -3.30
C HIS A 118 6.84 -1.18 -2.53
N GLY A 119 7.72 -2.02 -3.10
CA GLY A 119 8.30 -3.20 -2.47
C GLY A 119 9.67 -2.91 -1.86
N VAL A 120 10.35 -3.94 -1.37
CA VAL A 120 11.69 -3.83 -0.77
C VAL A 120 12.59 -4.91 -1.35
N SER A 121 13.90 -4.66 -1.30
CA SER A 121 14.95 -5.62 -1.65
C SER A 121 16.10 -5.51 -0.65
N PHE A 122 17.03 -6.44 -0.66
CA PHE A 122 18.24 -6.39 0.14
C PHE A 122 19.14 -5.24 -0.32
N TYR A 123 19.63 -4.45 0.65
CA TYR A 123 20.49 -3.29 0.37
C TYR A 123 21.85 -3.67 -0.22
N ASN A 124 22.38 -4.85 0.14
CA ASN A 124 23.65 -5.37 -0.34
C ASN A 124 23.74 -6.89 -0.04
N GLU A 125 23.76 -7.72 -1.08
CA GLU A 125 23.86 -9.18 -0.97
C GLU A 125 25.15 -9.65 -0.26
N GLU A 126 26.22 -8.85 -0.29
CA GLU A 126 27.53 -9.19 0.30
C GLU A 126 27.66 -8.82 1.78
N LEU A 127 26.77 -7.96 2.32
CA LEU A 127 26.82 -7.57 3.73
C LEU A 127 26.10 -8.59 4.62
N LYS A 128 26.78 -8.98 5.72
CA LYS A 128 26.32 -9.98 6.70
C LYS A 128 24.94 -9.70 7.31
N ASP A 129 24.48 -8.45 7.29
CA ASP A 129 23.24 -8.07 7.98
C ASP A 129 21.98 -8.22 7.12
N LYS A 130 22.10 -8.49 5.80
CA LYS A 130 20.99 -8.74 4.84
C LYS A 130 19.72 -7.94 5.21
N LYS A 131 19.82 -6.60 5.24
CA LYS A 131 18.71 -5.70 5.57
C LYS A 131 17.85 -5.43 4.35
N LEU A 132 16.53 -5.45 4.53
CA LEU A 132 15.58 -5.05 3.51
C LEU A 132 15.38 -3.52 3.52
N THR A 133 15.35 -2.90 2.35
CA THR A 133 15.11 -1.47 2.19
C THR A 133 14.44 -1.18 0.86
N HIS A 134 13.95 0.05 0.70
CA HIS A 134 13.50 0.54 -0.60
C HIS A 134 14.67 0.57 -1.59
N GLY A 135 14.39 0.27 -2.86
CA GLY A 135 15.34 0.27 -3.96
C GLY A 135 14.61 0.43 -5.29
N ASP A 136 15.36 0.46 -6.38
CA ASP A 136 14.87 0.61 -7.76
C ASP A 136 15.53 -0.37 -8.75
N LYS A 137 16.39 -1.26 -8.24
CA LYS A 137 17.25 -2.12 -9.06
C LYS A 137 16.60 -3.43 -9.47
N TYR A 138 15.69 -3.95 -8.66
CA TYR A 138 15.13 -5.29 -8.83
C TYR A 138 13.62 -5.24 -9.05
N LYS A 139 13.08 -6.24 -9.74
CA LYS A 139 11.62 -6.39 -9.92
C LYS A 139 10.85 -6.37 -8.59
N GLN A 140 11.43 -6.94 -7.53
CA GLN A 140 10.87 -7.04 -6.18
C GLN A 140 10.61 -5.67 -5.56
N ASN A 141 11.35 -4.63 -5.97
CA ASN A 141 11.09 -3.26 -5.54
C ASN A 141 9.76 -2.70 -6.06
N TYR A 142 9.22 -3.27 -7.14
CA TYR A 142 8.00 -2.80 -7.80
C TYR A 142 6.83 -3.79 -7.69
N GLN A 143 7.10 -5.03 -7.27
CA GLN A 143 6.07 -6.05 -7.03
C GLN A 143 5.42 -5.82 -5.66
N VAL A 144 4.24 -5.21 -5.68
CA VAL A 144 3.49 -4.87 -4.47
C VAL A 144 2.23 -5.73 -4.32
N PRO A 145 1.76 -5.98 -3.08
CA PRO A 145 0.42 -6.53 -2.90
C PRO A 145 -0.61 -5.56 -3.47
N PHE A 146 -1.59 -6.08 -4.21
CA PHE A 146 -2.75 -5.33 -4.67
C PHE A 146 -3.98 -6.22 -4.64
N PHE A 147 -5.00 -5.83 -3.89
CA PHE A 147 -6.27 -6.56 -3.85
C PHE A 147 -7.46 -5.65 -3.57
N ILE A 148 -8.64 -6.16 -3.90
CA ILE A 148 -9.92 -5.55 -3.59
C ILE A 148 -10.77 -6.55 -2.81
N ALA A 149 -11.36 -6.10 -1.71
CA ALA A 149 -12.39 -6.81 -0.96
C ALA A 149 -13.69 -5.99 -0.95
N SER A 150 -14.84 -6.65 -0.83
CA SER A 150 -16.14 -6.00 -0.75
C SER A 150 -17.11 -6.78 0.12
N TYR A 151 -18.19 -6.09 0.53
CA TYR A 151 -19.27 -6.65 1.33
C TYR A 151 -19.95 -7.91 0.72
N ASP A 152 -19.80 -8.10 -0.59
CA ASP A 152 -20.36 -9.19 -1.38
C ASP A 152 -19.30 -10.13 -1.99
N SER A 153 -18.04 -10.01 -1.56
CA SER A 153 -16.97 -10.93 -1.97
C SER A 153 -17.18 -12.31 -1.34
N ASN A 154 -17.66 -13.28 -2.13
CA ASN A 154 -17.90 -14.67 -1.69
C ASN A 154 -16.79 -15.66 -2.12
N GLU A 155 -15.94 -15.26 -3.07
CA GLU A 155 -14.86 -16.08 -3.60
C GLU A 155 -13.63 -15.23 -3.91
N ARG A 156 -12.46 -15.86 -3.94
CA ARG A 156 -11.20 -15.21 -4.31
C ARG A 156 -10.94 -15.40 -5.79
N ARG A 157 -10.88 -14.28 -6.54
CA ARG A 157 -10.48 -14.27 -7.96
C ARG A 157 -9.06 -13.73 -8.11
N TYR A 158 -8.23 -14.44 -8.85
CA TYR A 158 -6.88 -14.00 -9.20
C TYR A 158 -6.87 -13.29 -10.56
N ILE A 159 -6.20 -12.14 -10.60
CA ILE A 159 -5.85 -11.43 -11.84
C ILE A 159 -4.33 -11.54 -11.96
N ASN A 160 -3.88 -12.29 -12.96
CA ASN A 160 -2.46 -12.55 -13.20
C ASN A 160 -1.86 -11.60 -14.23
N SER A 161 -2.70 -10.85 -14.97
CA SER A 161 -2.24 -9.84 -15.91
C SER A 161 -1.57 -8.69 -15.15
N PHE A 162 -0.39 -8.28 -15.62
CA PHE A 162 0.36 -7.20 -15.00
C PHE A 162 -0.41 -5.88 -15.02
N ARG A 163 -0.26 -5.12 -13.94
CA ARG A 163 -0.83 -3.79 -13.76
C ARG A 163 0.27 -2.85 -13.29
N SER A 164 0.33 -1.66 -13.88
CA SER A 164 1.27 -0.63 -13.46
C SER A 164 0.56 0.42 -12.61
N GLY A 165 1.28 1.00 -11.65
CA GLY A 165 0.83 2.19 -10.93
C GLY A 165 0.54 3.38 -11.85
N PHE A 166 1.15 3.42 -13.05
CA PHE A 166 0.81 4.42 -14.07
C PHE A 166 -0.64 4.35 -14.56
N ASP A 167 -1.27 3.17 -14.47
CA ASP A 167 -2.67 2.96 -14.81
C ASP A 167 -3.62 3.19 -13.62
N PHE A 168 -3.13 3.68 -12.47
CA PHE A 168 -3.92 3.78 -11.24
C PHE A 168 -5.21 4.57 -11.43
N LEU A 169 -5.20 5.69 -12.17
CA LEU A 169 -6.42 6.46 -12.39
C LEU A 169 -7.47 5.67 -13.20
N SER A 170 -7.03 4.85 -14.14
CA SER A 170 -7.90 3.96 -14.91
C SER A 170 -8.47 2.86 -14.01
N ILE A 171 -7.62 2.16 -13.26
CA ILE A 171 -7.99 1.14 -12.27
C ILE A 171 -8.99 1.69 -11.25
N PHE A 172 -8.67 2.85 -10.67
CA PHE A 172 -9.49 3.51 -9.66
C PHE A 172 -10.84 3.94 -10.23
N SER A 173 -10.87 4.51 -11.43
CA SER A 173 -12.11 4.90 -12.11
C SER A 173 -13.04 3.72 -12.40
N GLU A 174 -12.48 2.59 -12.84
CA GLU A 174 -13.19 1.34 -13.06
C GLU A 174 -13.76 0.79 -11.75
N TRP A 175 -12.94 0.78 -10.68
CA TRP A 175 -13.36 0.32 -9.36
C TRP A 175 -14.55 1.10 -8.79
N ILE A 176 -14.54 2.43 -8.90
CA ILE A 176 -15.63 3.27 -8.38
C ILE A 176 -16.79 3.45 -9.38
N GLY A 177 -16.67 2.91 -10.60
CA GLY A 177 -17.69 3.02 -11.65
C GLY A 177 -17.87 4.44 -12.19
N VAL A 178 -16.79 5.22 -12.31
CA VAL A 178 -16.80 6.59 -12.86
C VAL A 178 -16.12 6.61 -14.22
N SER A 179 -16.68 7.37 -15.16
CA SER A 179 -16.06 7.67 -16.45
C SER A 179 -15.71 9.15 -16.54
N GLU A 180 -14.50 9.44 -17.00
CA GLU A 180 -13.97 10.78 -17.22
C GLU A 180 -13.18 10.78 -18.54
N PRO A 181 -13.52 11.63 -19.53
CA PRO A 181 -12.86 11.65 -20.84
C PRO A 181 -11.34 11.77 -20.84
N ARG A 182 -10.75 12.34 -19.78
CA ARG A 182 -9.30 12.47 -19.62
C ARG A 182 -8.60 11.24 -19.04
N ILE A 183 -9.35 10.26 -18.53
CA ILE A 183 -8.83 9.02 -17.99
C ILE A 183 -8.98 7.93 -19.06
N LYS A 184 -7.89 7.24 -19.37
CA LYS A 184 -7.88 6.12 -20.32
C LYS A 184 -8.81 5.00 -19.83
N ASN A 185 -9.73 4.55 -20.67
CA ASN A 185 -10.74 3.53 -20.34
C ASN A 185 -10.87 2.45 -21.43
N ASN A 186 -9.80 2.21 -22.18
CA ASN A 186 -9.77 1.27 -23.30
C ASN A 186 -9.37 -0.17 -22.92
N CYS A 187 -9.24 -0.46 -21.62
CA CYS A 187 -8.98 -1.80 -21.10
C CYS A 187 -9.77 -2.02 -19.80
N ASN A 188 -10.10 -3.28 -19.51
CA ASN A 188 -10.69 -3.69 -18.25
C ASN A 188 -9.59 -4.10 -17.27
N TYR A 189 -9.09 -3.15 -16.48
CA TYR A 189 -7.96 -3.35 -15.59
C TYR A 189 -8.29 -4.24 -14.40
N LEU A 190 -9.56 -4.38 -13.99
CA LEU A 190 -10.00 -5.32 -12.95
C LEU A 190 -10.41 -6.68 -13.53
N SER A 191 -9.77 -7.10 -14.63
CA SER A 191 -9.95 -8.41 -15.28
C SER A 191 -8.60 -9.00 -15.71
N ASN A 192 -8.58 -10.17 -16.34
CA ASN A 192 -7.38 -10.74 -16.97
C ASN A 192 -7.16 -10.25 -18.41
N ASP A 193 -7.80 -9.14 -18.82
CA ASP A 193 -7.56 -8.55 -20.12
C ASP A 193 -6.12 -8.05 -20.24
N HIS A 194 -5.58 -8.22 -21.45
CA HIS A 194 -4.25 -7.74 -21.82
C HIS A 194 -4.29 -6.24 -22.11
N CYS A 195 -3.77 -5.42 -21.20
CA CYS A 195 -3.82 -3.95 -21.30
C CYS A 195 -2.56 -3.32 -21.92
N GLY A 196 -1.63 -4.16 -22.40
CA GLY A 196 -0.35 -3.76 -22.99
C GLY A 196 0.83 -4.57 -22.44
N ASP A 197 1.92 -4.60 -23.19
CA ASP A 197 3.16 -5.31 -22.83
C ASP A 197 4.21 -4.38 -22.18
N ASP A 198 4.06 -3.07 -22.36
CA ASP A 198 5.00 -2.04 -21.87
C ASP A 198 4.74 -1.70 -20.40
N ILE A 199 5.18 -2.56 -19.49
CA ILE A 199 5.12 -2.29 -18.05
C ILE A 199 6.24 -1.35 -17.68
N LYS A 200 5.89 -0.12 -17.29
CA LYS A 200 6.86 0.93 -16.95
C LYS A 200 6.96 1.13 -15.46
N VAL A 201 8.16 1.47 -15.01
CA VAL A 201 8.49 1.87 -13.64
C VAL A 201 9.35 3.14 -13.65
N ILE A 202 9.43 3.83 -12.51
CA ILE A 202 10.28 5.00 -12.30
C ILE A 202 11.39 4.60 -11.34
N ASP A 203 12.64 4.89 -11.69
CA ASP A 203 13.79 4.70 -10.80
C ASP A 203 14.04 5.92 -9.90
N PHE A 204 15.06 5.89 -9.05
CA PHE A 204 15.35 6.98 -8.12
C PHE A 204 15.90 8.24 -8.80
N ASP A 205 16.37 8.13 -10.05
CA ASP A 205 16.78 9.26 -10.89
C ASP A 205 15.59 9.88 -11.66
N ASN A 206 14.36 9.38 -11.43
CA ASN A 206 13.12 9.73 -12.12
C ASN A 206 13.11 9.36 -13.62
N GLU A 207 13.92 8.39 -14.03
CA GLU A 207 13.90 7.85 -15.37
C GLU A 207 12.84 6.75 -15.50
N ILE A 208 12.15 6.73 -16.64
CA ILE A 208 11.20 5.67 -16.97
C ILE A 208 11.99 4.46 -17.49
N LYS A 209 11.87 3.32 -16.80
CA LYS A 209 12.45 2.04 -17.20
C LYS A 209 11.37 1.04 -17.60
N ASP A 210 11.74 0.12 -18.47
CA ASP A 210 10.96 -1.10 -18.72
C ASP A 210 11.14 -2.05 -17.53
N TYR A 211 10.05 -2.39 -16.86
CA TYR A 211 10.04 -3.33 -15.74
C TYR A 211 10.66 -4.68 -16.11
N ASN A 212 10.43 -5.16 -17.34
CA ASN A 212 10.93 -6.45 -17.79
C ASN A 212 12.45 -6.44 -18.02
N SER A 213 13.07 -5.27 -18.11
CA SER A 213 14.53 -5.12 -18.21
C SER A 213 15.26 -5.22 -16.86
N LEU A 214 14.53 -5.15 -15.74
CA LEU A 214 15.10 -5.26 -14.41
C LEU A 214 15.43 -6.72 -14.07
N PRO A 215 16.55 -6.99 -13.38
CA PRO A 215 16.83 -8.31 -12.84
C PRO A 215 15.85 -8.69 -11.72
N ASP A 216 15.68 -9.99 -11.53
CA ASP A 216 15.14 -10.54 -10.29
C ASP A 216 16.24 -10.54 -9.22
N GLU A 217 15.87 -10.23 -7.98
CA GLU A 217 16.75 -10.37 -6.84
C GLU A 217 17.09 -11.84 -6.59
N VAL A 218 18.38 -12.15 -6.44
CA VAL A 218 18.86 -13.51 -6.17
C VAL A 218 19.31 -13.61 -4.72
N ILE A 219 18.59 -14.39 -3.93
CA ILE A 219 19.02 -14.72 -2.57
C ILE A 219 19.93 -15.94 -2.68
N ASN A 220 21.25 -15.74 -2.63
CA ASN A 220 22.20 -16.85 -2.56
C ASN A 220 22.16 -17.47 -1.15
N ASP A 221 21.97 -18.80 -1.11
CA ASP A 221 21.99 -19.66 0.10
C ASP A 221 23.40 -19.82 0.68
#